data_AF-A0A061N565-F1
#
_entry.id   AF-A0A061N565-F1
#
_cell.length_a   1.000
_cell.length_b   1.000
_cell.length_c   1.000
_cell.angle_alpha   90.00
_cell.angle_beta   90.00
_cell.angle_gamma   90.00
#
_symmetry.space_group_name_H-M   'P 1'
#
loop_
_entity.id
_entity.type
_entity.pdbx_description
1 polymer ?
#
loop_
_entity_poly.entity_id
_entity_poly.type
_entity_poly.pdbx_seq_one_letter_code
_entity_poly.pdbx_strand_id
1 'polypeptide(L)'
;MSKSYLYLTGLVGLVLLTSCDNPRASPETLTVGAAGEQIPETMVWSVYDINSGGYAEAAAVANEMTEEYGTQIRMLPSSSGVGRMMPLYNRDALLGKIGDEVKFSFEATEEFFYLGWGPQPMRTIWAPISPFGFAVRENSPIQSIEEVEGLRVPMIPGNNSVNIKTEAILGFGGLSREDVEIVDINSYGGQGEALIQGEIDVASINPLAGGMFEADSLGGIRWLQMPSDDEERWAQSAEVADWFFS
;
A
#
# COMPACT_ATOMS: atom_id res chain seq x y z
N MET A 1 -84.76 10.87 20.89
CA MET A 1 -83.97 12.11 21.11
C MET A 1 -82.49 11.76 21.03
N SER A 2 -81.74 12.54 20.26
CA SER A 2 -80.28 12.60 20.08
C SER A 2 -79.54 11.52 19.27
N LYS A 3 -78.75 12.04 18.33
CA LYS A 3 -77.81 11.43 17.37
C LYS A 3 -76.41 11.31 17.99
N SER A 4 -75.53 10.49 17.40
CA SER A 4 -74.28 10.92 16.70
C SER A 4 -73.14 9.89 16.78
N TYR A 5 -72.56 9.62 15.60
CA TYR A 5 -71.30 8.92 15.33
C TYR A 5 -70.09 9.64 15.94
N LEU A 6 -69.02 8.90 16.30
CA LEU A 6 -67.65 9.29 15.94
C LEU A 6 -66.67 8.11 15.99
N TYR A 7 -66.04 7.88 14.84
CA TYR A 7 -64.83 7.09 14.66
C TYR A 7 -63.67 7.70 15.47
N LEU A 8 -62.82 6.87 16.09
CA LEU A 8 -61.47 7.29 16.47
C LEU A 8 -60.47 6.18 16.12
N THR A 9 -59.91 6.33 14.92
CA THR A 9 -58.63 5.78 14.50
C THR A 9 -57.51 6.40 15.34
N GLY A 10 -56.60 5.57 15.88
CA GLY A 10 -55.51 6.02 16.76
C GLY A 10 -54.17 5.38 16.42
N LEU A 11 -53.48 5.99 15.44
CA LEU A 11 -52.02 6.14 15.29
C LEU A 11 -51.11 4.92 15.54
N VAL A 12 -50.75 4.20 14.46
CA VAL A 12 -49.49 3.44 14.39
C VAL A 12 -48.37 4.45 14.13
N GLY A 13 -47.53 4.70 15.14
CA GLY A 13 -46.35 5.54 15.01
C GLY A 13 -45.34 4.90 14.07
N LEU A 14 -45.23 5.44 12.86
CA LEU A 14 -44.15 5.14 11.93
C LEU A 14 -42.87 5.82 12.47
N VAL A 15 -42.03 5.04 13.14
CA VAL A 15 -40.66 5.47 13.48
C VAL A 15 -39.88 5.50 12.16
N LEU A 16 -39.77 6.68 11.56
CA LEU A 16 -38.82 6.94 10.48
C LEU A 16 -37.43 6.97 11.12
N LEU A 17 -36.71 5.85 11.01
CA LEU A 17 -35.27 5.81 11.17
C LEU A 17 -34.69 6.65 10.03
N THR A 18 -34.35 7.90 10.31
CA THR A 18 -33.54 8.71 9.43
C THR A 18 -32.15 8.08 9.40
N SER A 19 -31.92 7.24 8.39
CA SER A 19 -30.60 6.94 7.86
C SER A 19 -29.86 8.26 7.65
N CYS A 20 -28.64 8.37 8.17
CA CYS A 20 -27.73 9.45 7.77
C CYS A 20 -27.31 9.18 6.34
N ASP A 21 -28.14 9.58 5.38
CA ASP A 21 -27.80 9.51 3.96
C ASP A 21 -26.59 10.42 3.71
N ASN A 22 -25.47 9.79 3.37
CA ASN A 22 -24.28 10.47 2.90
C ASN A 22 -24.56 10.94 1.46
N PRO A 23 -24.69 12.24 1.18
CA PRO A 23 -25.06 12.75 -0.15
C PRO A 23 -23.97 12.54 -1.23
N ARG A 24 -22.84 11.92 -0.88
CA ARG A 24 -21.79 11.49 -1.81
C ARG A 24 -21.86 10.00 -2.19
N ALA A 25 -22.72 9.21 -1.56
CA ALA A 25 -22.90 7.83 -1.96
C ALA A 25 -23.72 7.80 -3.26
N SER A 26 -23.09 7.44 -4.38
CA SER A 26 -23.82 7.01 -5.57
C SER A 26 -24.70 5.81 -5.20
N PRO A 27 -25.88 5.62 -5.82
CA PRO A 27 -26.63 4.39 -5.64
C PRO A 27 -25.74 3.23 -6.05
N GLU A 28 -25.31 2.40 -5.10
CA GLU A 28 -24.51 1.23 -5.38
C GLU A 28 -25.42 0.17 -6.01
N THR A 29 -25.31 0.00 -7.32
CA THR A 29 -25.87 -1.18 -7.98
C THR A 29 -24.95 -2.37 -7.68
N LEU A 30 -25.55 -3.47 -7.24
CA LEU A 30 -24.83 -4.68 -6.85
C LEU A 30 -25.03 -5.76 -7.93
N THR A 31 -23.95 -6.38 -8.36
CA THR A 31 -23.99 -7.66 -9.08
C THR A 31 -24.15 -8.79 -8.09
N VAL A 32 -24.85 -9.84 -8.51
CA VAL A 32 -25.01 -11.07 -7.73
C VAL A 32 -24.04 -12.11 -8.30
N GLY A 33 -23.04 -12.49 -7.51
CA GLY A 33 -22.09 -13.55 -7.83
C GLY A 33 -22.75 -14.92 -7.93
N ALA A 34 -22.02 -15.88 -8.49
CA ALA A 34 -22.52 -17.23 -8.73
C ALA A 34 -23.00 -17.95 -7.45
N ALA A 35 -22.48 -17.58 -6.27
CA ALA A 35 -22.88 -18.10 -4.97
C ALA A 35 -23.77 -17.13 -4.16
N GLY A 36 -24.28 -16.07 -4.80
CA GLY A 36 -25.22 -15.12 -4.21
C GLY A 36 -24.56 -13.92 -3.51
N GLU A 37 -23.25 -13.74 -3.66
CA GLU A 37 -22.51 -12.59 -3.15
C GLU A 37 -23.01 -11.30 -3.81
N GLN A 38 -23.25 -10.25 -3.03
CA GLN A 38 -23.58 -8.93 -3.58
C GLN A 38 -22.30 -8.09 -3.66
N ILE A 39 -21.79 -7.90 -4.87
CA ILE A 39 -20.55 -7.15 -5.13
C ILE A 39 -20.91 -5.88 -5.93
N PRO A 40 -20.29 -4.71 -5.67
CA PRO A 40 -20.56 -3.52 -6.48
C PRO A 40 -20.32 -3.76 -7.98
N GLU A 41 -21.16 -3.20 -8.85
CA GLU A 41 -20.95 -3.20 -10.31
C GLU A 41 -19.66 -2.48 -10.71
N THR A 42 -19.26 -1.47 -9.94
CA THR A 42 -18.03 -0.72 -10.14
C THR A 42 -17.32 -0.48 -8.83
N MET A 43 -15.99 -0.53 -8.84
CA MET A 43 -15.15 -0.19 -7.70
C MET A 43 -13.98 0.70 -8.11
N VAL A 44 -13.51 1.52 -7.18
CA VAL A 44 -12.28 2.30 -7.35
C VAL A 44 -11.28 1.84 -6.31
N TRP A 45 -10.09 1.44 -6.74
CA TRP A 45 -9.03 0.93 -5.88
C TRP A 45 -7.81 1.84 -5.93
N SER A 46 -7.25 2.21 -4.77
CA SER A 46 -5.95 2.86 -4.74
C SER A 46 -4.81 1.84 -4.67
N VAL A 47 -3.77 2.02 -5.48
CA VAL A 47 -2.70 1.03 -5.67
C VAL A 47 -1.36 1.74 -5.86
N TYR A 48 -0.26 0.99 -5.78
CA TYR A 48 1.06 1.53 -6.16
C TYR A 48 1.12 1.96 -7.62
N ASP A 49 2.16 2.69 -7.97
CA ASP A 49 2.46 3.04 -9.35
C ASP A 49 2.67 1.80 -10.23
N ILE A 50 2.55 2.03 -11.54
CA ILE A 50 2.76 1.01 -12.56
C ILE A 50 4.19 0.46 -12.42
N ASN A 51 4.38 -0.81 -12.79
CA ASN A 51 5.64 -1.53 -12.70
C ASN A 51 6.04 -1.96 -11.26
N SER A 52 5.25 -1.61 -10.25
CA SER A 52 5.37 -2.18 -8.90
C SER A 52 4.73 -3.56 -8.81
N GLY A 53 5.19 -4.40 -7.86
CA GLY A 53 4.54 -5.69 -7.62
C GLY A 53 3.15 -5.53 -7.01
N GLY A 54 2.93 -4.49 -6.19
CA GLY A 54 1.61 -4.20 -5.63
C GLY A 54 0.56 -3.84 -6.69
N TYR A 55 0.96 -3.15 -7.76
CA TYR A 55 0.08 -2.90 -8.92
C TYR A 55 -0.22 -4.20 -9.67
N ALA A 56 0.79 -5.03 -9.92
CA ALA A 56 0.61 -6.31 -10.61
C ALA A 56 -0.32 -7.27 -9.85
N GLU A 57 -0.15 -7.39 -8.52
CA GLU A 57 -1.04 -8.15 -7.65
C GLU A 57 -2.48 -7.62 -7.69
N ALA A 58 -2.66 -6.31 -7.53
CA ALA A 58 -3.98 -5.70 -7.55
C ALA A 58 -4.67 -5.86 -8.92
N ALA A 59 -3.93 -5.73 -10.02
CA ALA A 59 -4.44 -5.95 -11.36
C ALA A 59 -4.89 -7.40 -11.59
N ALA A 60 -4.12 -8.38 -11.10
CA ALA A 60 -4.49 -9.78 -11.19
C ALA A 60 -5.80 -10.07 -10.43
N VAL A 61 -5.94 -9.57 -9.20
CA VAL A 61 -7.19 -9.72 -8.43
C VAL A 61 -8.34 -8.97 -9.11
N ALA A 62 -8.09 -7.78 -9.66
CA ALA A 62 -9.11 -7.02 -10.36
C ALA A 62 -9.63 -7.71 -11.63
N ASN A 63 -8.74 -8.35 -12.38
CA ASN A 63 -9.12 -9.14 -13.55
C ASN A 63 -10.00 -10.33 -13.14
N GLU A 64 -9.60 -11.09 -12.13
CA GLU A 64 -10.41 -12.21 -11.62
C GLU A 64 -11.80 -11.76 -11.15
N MET A 65 -11.87 -10.64 -10.43
CA MET A 65 -13.14 -10.05 -9.98
C MET A 65 -14.03 -9.63 -11.17
N THR A 66 -13.42 -9.14 -12.24
CA THR A 66 -14.13 -8.77 -13.47
C THR A 66 -14.65 -10.01 -14.19
N GLU A 67 -13.85 -11.07 -14.28
CA GLU A 67 -14.21 -12.32 -14.96
C GLU A 67 -15.33 -13.08 -14.23
N GLU A 68 -15.24 -13.18 -12.89
CA GLU A 68 -16.19 -13.95 -12.08
C GLU A 68 -17.49 -13.19 -11.77
N TYR A 69 -17.41 -11.87 -11.53
CA TYR A 69 -18.54 -11.08 -11.03
C TYR A 69 -19.01 -9.96 -11.96
N GLY A 70 -18.30 -9.72 -13.08
CA GLY A 70 -18.59 -8.63 -14.00
C GLY A 70 -18.26 -7.23 -13.44
N THR A 71 -17.71 -7.14 -12.23
CA THR A 71 -17.40 -5.88 -11.56
C THR A 71 -16.28 -5.12 -12.28
N GLN A 72 -16.51 -3.86 -12.63
CA GLN A 72 -15.52 -3.00 -13.27
C GLN A 72 -14.66 -2.30 -12.22
N ILE A 73 -13.35 -2.53 -12.22
CA ILE A 73 -12.43 -1.96 -11.23
C ILE A 73 -11.54 -0.90 -11.88
N ARG A 74 -11.63 0.33 -11.38
CA ARG A 74 -10.72 1.43 -11.73
C ARG A 74 -9.61 1.55 -10.70
N MET A 75 -8.37 1.36 -11.13
CA MET A 75 -7.19 1.57 -10.28
C MET A 75 -6.70 3.02 -10.32
N LEU A 76 -6.30 3.54 -9.16
CA LEU A 76 -5.70 4.86 -8.94
C LEU A 76 -4.26 4.68 -8.43
N PRO A 77 -3.27 4.65 -9.34
CA PRO A 77 -1.87 4.45 -8.98
C PRO A 77 -1.23 5.67 -8.32
N SER A 78 -0.38 5.44 -7.33
CA SER A 78 0.53 6.44 -6.76
C SER A 78 1.79 5.80 -6.19
N SER A 79 2.95 6.41 -6.42
CA SER A 79 4.24 5.94 -5.90
C SER A 79 4.42 6.21 -4.41
N SER A 80 3.67 7.16 -3.84
CA SER A 80 3.80 7.56 -2.43
C SER A 80 2.72 6.93 -1.54
N GLY A 81 3.05 6.72 -0.26
CA GLY A 81 2.11 6.24 0.76
C GLY A 81 0.98 7.24 0.98
N VAL A 82 1.33 8.51 1.12
CA VAL A 82 0.37 9.62 1.20
C VAL A 82 -0.55 9.62 -0.03
N GLY A 83 0.01 9.54 -1.24
CA GLY A 83 -0.78 9.58 -2.47
C GLY A 83 -1.74 8.40 -2.63
N ARG A 84 -1.37 7.21 -2.14
CA ARG A 84 -2.28 6.05 -2.06
C ARG A 84 -3.36 6.18 -0.99
N MET A 85 -3.05 6.85 0.11
CA MET A 85 -3.99 7.04 1.18
C MET A 85 -5.00 8.18 0.90
N MET A 86 -4.66 9.15 0.05
CA MET A 86 -5.54 10.28 -0.28
C MET A 86 -6.90 9.86 -0.87
N PRO A 87 -7.00 8.95 -1.87
CA PRO A 87 -8.29 8.48 -2.36
C PRO A 87 -9.15 7.79 -1.30
N LEU A 88 -8.53 7.07 -0.35
CA LEU A 88 -9.24 6.43 0.76
C LEU A 88 -9.76 7.48 1.75
N TYR A 89 -8.90 8.44 2.09
CA TYR A 89 -9.22 9.56 2.99
C TYR A 89 -10.41 10.40 2.45
N ASN A 90 -10.38 10.73 1.16
CA ASN A 90 -11.44 11.49 0.49
C ASN A 90 -12.71 10.66 0.21
N ARG A 91 -12.65 9.33 0.38
CA ARG A 91 -13.69 8.37 -0.01
C ARG A 91 -13.95 8.34 -1.52
N ASP A 92 -12.93 8.62 -2.31
CA ASP A 92 -12.93 8.45 -3.78
C ASP A 92 -12.63 7.00 -4.18
N ALA A 93 -11.91 6.25 -3.32
CA ALA A 93 -11.63 4.84 -3.49
C ALA A 93 -12.32 4.01 -2.39
N LEU A 94 -12.85 2.84 -2.79
CA LEU A 94 -13.48 1.88 -1.88
C LEU A 94 -12.43 1.05 -1.14
N LEU A 95 -11.42 0.57 -1.88
CA LEU A 95 -10.35 -0.28 -1.36
C LEU A 95 -8.98 0.29 -1.70
N GLY A 96 -7.97 -0.14 -0.95
CA GLY A 96 -6.58 0.19 -1.23
C GLY A 96 -5.69 -1.04 -1.09
N LYS A 97 -4.84 -1.29 -2.09
CA LYS A 97 -3.66 -2.16 -1.92
C LYS A 97 -2.55 -1.29 -1.35
N ILE A 98 -2.48 -1.27 -0.02
CA ILE A 98 -1.54 -0.47 0.76
C ILE A 98 -0.56 -1.34 1.55
N GLY A 99 0.53 -0.73 2.00
CA GLY A 99 1.52 -1.35 2.87
C GLY A 99 1.31 -0.87 4.31
N ASP A 100 2.39 -0.39 4.93
CA ASP A 100 2.39 -0.02 6.35
C ASP A 100 1.59 1.26 6.63
N GLU A 101 1.10 1.95 5.59
CA GLU A 101 0.16 3.06 5.77
C GLU A 101 -1.09 2.65 6.56
N VAL A 102 -1.48 1.38 6.50
CA VAL A 102 -2.60 0.88 7.31
C VAL A 102 -2.32 1.04 8.81
N LYS A 103 -1.09 0.72 9.24
CA LYS A 103 -0.64 0.88 10.63
C LYS A 103 -0.49 2.36 10.96
N PHE A 104 0.25 3.08 10.12
CA PHE A 104 0.59 4.47 10.41
C PHE A 104 -0.63 5.39 10.43
N SER A 105 -1.57 5.19 9.51
CA SER A 105 -2.81 5.97 9.50
C SER A 105 -3.79 5.54 10.58
N PHE A 106 -3.77 4.29 11.05
CA PHE A 106 -4.59 3.85 12.18
C PHE A 106 -4.10 4.45 13.50
N GLU A 107 -2.78 4.48 13.71
CA GLU A 107 -2.14 4.99 14.92
C GLU A 107 -1.89 6.50 14.87
N ALA A 108 -2.06 7.12 13.70
CA ALA A 108 -1.68 8.51 13.41
C ALA A 108 -0.20 8.80 13.72
N THR A 109 0.68 7.99 13.13
CA THR A 109 2.13 8.17 13.14
C THR A 109 2.63 8.57 11.75
N GLU A 110 3.92 8.82 11.61
CA GLU A 110 4.55 9.13 10.31
C GLU A 110 3.89 10.28 9.55
N GLU A 111 3.54 10.14 8.28
CA GLU A 111 2.91 11.25 7.55
C GLU A 111 1.46 11.55 8.01
N PHE A 112 0.89 10.71 8.88
CA PHE A 112 -0.52 10.74 9.26
C PHE A 112 -0.80 11.44 10.60
N PHE A 113 0.22 11.91 11.33
CA PHE A 113 0.01 12.69 12.56
C PHE A 113 -0.39 14.16 12.31
N TYR A 114 -0.35 14.64 11.07
CA TYR A 114 -0.60 16.06 10.75
C TYR A 114 -2.04 16.49 11.09
N LEU A 115 -2.19 17.75 11.51
CA LEU A 115 -3.48 18.36 11.83
C LEU A 115 -4.39 18.39 10.60
N GLY A 116 -5.34 17.46 10.55
CA GLY A 116 -6.27 17.30 9.44
C GLY A 116 -6.30 15.90 8.84
N TRP A 117 -5.38 15.01 9.21
CA TRP A 117 -5.45 13.59 8.86
C TRP A 117 -5.90 12.77 10.06
N GLY A 118 -5.00 12.54 11.02
CA GLY A 118 -5.28 11.80 12.25
C GLY A 118 -5.69 10.34 12.00
N PRO A 119 -6.09 9.62 13.06
CA PRO A 119 -6.43 8.20 12.99
C PRO A 119 -7.53 7.91 11.96
N GLN A 120 -7.29 6.95 11.07
CA GLN A 120 -8.24 6.53 10.04
C GLN A 120 -8.95 5.23 10.45
N PRO A 121 -10.28 5.11 10.21
CA PRO A 121 -11.05 3.91 10.55
C PRO A 121 -10.85 2.79 9.52
N MET A 122 -9.61 2.32 9.35
CA MET A 122 -9.26 1.31 8.37
C MET A 122 -9.69 -0.10 8.78
N ARG A 123 -9.87 -0.97 7.77
CA ARG A 123 -10.11 -2.41 7.94
C ARG A 123 -9.26 -3.17 6.94
N THR A 124 -8.58 -4.22 7.42
CA THR A 124 -7.79 -5.11 6.58
C THR A 124 -8.66 -6.28 6.12
N ILE A 125 -8.71 -6.51 4.81
CA ILE A 125 -9.43 -7.64 4.21
C ILE A 125 -8.48 -8.82 4.00
N TRP A 126 -7.27 -8.54 3.51
CA TRP A 126 -6.25 -9.54 3.20
C TRP A 126 -4.87 -8.92 3.35
N ALA A 127 -3.95 -9.65 3.99
CA ALA A 127 -2.58 -9.23 4.26
C ALA A 127 -1.60 -10.34 3.85
N PRO A 128 -1.28 -10.47 2.55
CA PRO A 128 -0.23 -11.40 2.12
C PRO A 128 1.14 -10.91 2.57
N ILE A 129 2.07 -11.85 2.80
CA ILE A 129 3.48 -11.51 3.02
C ILE A 129 4.03 -10.86 1.74
N SER A 130 4.68 -9.71 1.89
CA SER A 130 5.34 -9.01 0.79
C SER A 130 6.85 -8.98 1.04
N PRO A 131 7.66 -9.70 0.24
CA PRO A 131 9.12 -9.65 0.38
C PRO A 131 9.63 -8.27 0.00
N PHE A 132 10.68 -7.82 0.69
CA PHE A 132 11.30 -6.52 0.46
C PHE A 132 12.80 -6.62 0.70
N GLY A 133 13.62 -5.95 -0.10
CA GLY A 133 15.06 -6.10 0.01
C GLY A 133 15.84 -5.07 -0.81
N PHE A 134 17.16 -5.18 -0.72
CA PHE A 134 18.11 -4.43 -1.51
C PHE A 134 18.58 -5.26 -2.70
N ALA A 135 18.50 -4.68 -3.90
CA ALA A 135 19.03 -5.26 -5.13
C ALA A 135 20.12 -4.37 -5.72
N VAL A 136 21.15 -5.00 -6.26
CA VAL A 136 22.24 -4.35 -6.99
C VAL A 136 22.30 -4.89 -8.41
N ARG A 137 22.99 -4.20 -9.32
CA ARG A 137 23.33 -4.77 -10.64
C ARG A 137 24.14 -6.05 -10.46
N GLU A 138 23.96 -7.04 -11.34
CA GLU A 138 24.65 -8.34 -11.24
C GLU A 138 26.17 -8.20 -11.15
N ASN A 139 26.74 -7.28 -11.95
CA ASN A 139 28.17 -7.01 -12.00
C ASN A 139 28.67 -6.04 -10.91
N SER A 140 27.81 -5.62 -9.98
CA SER A 140 28.19 -4.72 -8.89
C SER A 140 29.17 -5.43 -7.93
N PRO A 141 30.23 -4.74 -7.47
CA PRO A 141 31.14 -5.30 -6.48
C PRO A 141 30.48 -5.47 -5.10
N ILE A 142 29.38 -4.77 -4.81
CA ILE A 142 28.70 -4.74 -3.50
C ILE A 142 28.13 -6.12 -3.17
N GLN A 143 28.66 -6.82 -2.16
CA GLN A 143 28.23 -8.17 -1.80
C GLN A 143 27.25 -8.22 -0.61
N SER A 144 27.22 -7.17 0.21
CA SER A 144 26.57 -7.18 1.51
C SER A 144 25.92 -5.83 1.82
N ILE A 145 25.08 -5.77 2.86
CA ILE A 145 24.37 -4.54 3.23
C ILE A 145 25.33 -3.50 3.84
N GLU A 146 26.36 -3.97 4.56
CA GLU A 146 27.40 -3.13 5.18
C GLU A 146 28.18 -2.34 4.12
N GLU A 147 28.36 -2.92 2.94
CA GLU A 147 29.07 -2.31 1.81
C GLU A 147 28.25 -1.21 1.10
N VAL A 148 27.04 -0.89 1.58
CA VAL A 148 26.20 0.19 1.05
C VAL A 148 26.60 1.56 1.62
N GLU A 149 27.51 1.61 2.61
CA GLU A 149 28.05 2.86 3.17
C GLU A 149 28.58 3.79 2.06
N GLY A 150 28.14 5.04 2.08
CA GLY A 150 28.50 6.10 1.14
C GLY A 150 27.88 5.96 -0.26
N LEU A 151 27.02 4.96 -0.49
CA LEU A 151 26.40 4.71 -1.79
C LEU A 151 25.01 5.35 -1.93
N ARG A 152 24.53 5.44 -3.17
CA ARG A 152 23.23 6.05 -3.49
C ARG A 152 22.09 5.10 -3.19
N VAL A 153 21.33 5.43 -2.15
CA VAL A 153 20.17 4.68 -1.67
C VAL A 153 18.88 5.47 -1.93
N PRO A 154 17.87 4.88 -2.59
CA PRO A 154 16.65 5.57 -2.92
C PRO A 154 15.74 5.79 -1.71
N MET A 155 15.10 6.96 -1.68
CA MET A 155 13.95 7.26 -0.84
C MET A 155 12.83 7.84 -1.70
N ILE A 156 11.58 7.66 -1.27
CA ILE A 156 10.41 8.20 -1.98
C ILE A 156 9.71 9.21 -1.08
N PRO A 157 9.65 10.50 -1.46
CA PRO A 157 8.95 11.50 -0.67
C PRO A 157 7.49 11.11 -0.36
N GLY A 158 7.13 11.15 0.93
CA GLY A 158 5.78 10.80 1.40
C GLY A 158 5.44 9.30 1.32
N ASN A 159 6.44 8.43 1.43
CA ASN A 159 6.28 6.98 1.46
C ASN A 159 7.06 6.33 2.61
N ASN A 160 6.75 6.70 3.85
CA ASN A 160 7.44 6.15 5.03
C ASN A 160 7.28 4.63 5.15
N SER A 161 6.23 4.04 4.58
CA SER A 161 6.14 2.57 4.46
C SER A 161 7.40 2.01 3.83
N VAL A 162 7.79 2.48 2.64
CA VAL A 162 9.03 2.02 1.99
C VAL A 162 10.25 2.55 2.71
N ASN A 163 10.27 3.84 3.03
CA ASN A 163 11.48 4.50 3.49
C ASN A 163 11.96 4.00 4.87
N ILE A 164 11.06 3.67 5.79
CA ILE A 164 11.42 3.06 7.08
C ILE A 164 11.94 1.64 6.88
N LYS A 165 11.39 0.88 5.93
CA LYS A 165 11.92 -0.45 5.59
C LYS A 165 13.32 -0.36 4.97
N THR A 166 13.57 0.65 4.15
CA THR A 166 14.92 0.96 3.65
C THR A 166 15.88 1.22 4.82
N GLU A 167 15.48 2.02 5.81
CA GLU A 167 16.29 2.26 7.01
C GLU A 167 16.49 1.01 7.86
N ALA A 168 15.46 0.17 8.00
CA ALA A 168 15.57 -1.08 8.74
C ALA A 168 16.55 -2.05 8.06
N ILE A 169 16.60 -2.07 6.72
CA ILE A 169 17.64 -2.80 5.99
C ILE A 169 19.02 -2.18 6.26
N LEU A 170 19.16 -0.86 6.21
CA LEU A 170 20.44 -0.21 6.57
C LEU A 170 20.89 -0.58 7.99
N GLY A 171 19.95 -0.58 8.95
CA GLY A 171 20.19 -0.99 10.33
C GLY A 171 20.70 -2.43 10.43
N PHE A 172 20.23 -3.35 9.58
CA PHE A 172 20.80 -4.70 9.50
C PHE A 172 22.29 -4.71 9.15
N GLY A 173 22.74 -3.78 8.30
CA GLY A 173 24.16 -3.57 7.98
C GLY A 173 24.93 -2.74 9.02
N GLY A 174 24.32 -2.39 10.15
CA GLY A 174 24.88 -1.45 11.12
C GLY A 174 24.98 -0.01 10.61
N LEU A 175 24.20 0.35 9.59
CA LEU A 175 24.19 1.67 8.95
C LEU A 175 22.91 2.44 9.30
N SER A 176 22.99 3.76 9.16
CA SER A 176 21.88 4.70 9.24
C SER A 176 21.72 5.49 7.95
N ARG A 177 20.70 6.35 7.87
CA ARG A 177 20.56 7.30 6.75
C ARG A 177 21.75 8.24 6.59
N GLU A 178 22.47 8.55 7.68
CA GLU A 178 23.60 9.47 7.65
C GLU A 178 24.83 8.85 6.98
N ASP A 179 24.86 7.53 6.90
CA ASP A 179 25.97 6.75 6.35
C ASP A 179 25.84 6.50 4.84
N VAL A 180 24.79 7.01 4.17
CA VAL A 180 24.52 6.78 2.74
C VAL A 180 24.15 8.07 2.01
N GLU A 181 24.28 8.08 0.68
CA GLU A 181 23.80 9.18 -0.16
C GLU A 181 22.32 8.95 -0.50
N ILE A 182 21.43 9.73 0.10
CA ILE A 182 19.99 9.61 -0.19
C ILE A 182 19.66 10.23 -1.55
N VAL A 183 19.00 9.44 -2.41
CA VAL A 183 18.48 9.88 -3.71
C VAL A 183 16.96 9.84 -3.70
N ASP A 184 16.32 11.01 -3.81
CA ASP A 184 14.87 11.09 -3.92
C ASP A 184 14.40 10.64 -5.31
N ILE A 185 13.62 9.58 -5.35
CA ILE A 185 13.00 9.03 -6.56
C ILE A 185 11.48 9.18 -6.49
N ASN A 186 10.85 9.48 -7.63
CA ASN A 186 9.41 9.73 -7.71
C ASN A 186 8.59 8.52 -8.17
N SER A 187 9.24 7.39 -8.42
CA SER A 187 8.64 6.16 -8.92
C SER A 187 9.16 4.97 -8.12
N TYR A 188 8.26 4.28 -7.42
CA TYR A 188 8.60 3.05 -6.69
C TYR A 188 8.87 1.92 -7.68
N GLY A 189 7.98 1.70 -8.65
CA GLY A 189 8.16 0.70 -9.71
C GLY A 189 9.32 0.98 -10.67
N GLY A 190 9.81 2.23 -10.72
CA GLY A 190 10.88 2.67 -11.61
C GLY A 190 12.30 2.44 -11.09
N GLN A 191 12.48 1.86 -9.90
CA GLN A 191 13.82 1.68 -9.32
C GLN A 191 14.73 0.75 -10.14
N GLY A 192 14.17 -0.25 -10.81
CA GLY A 192 14.96 -1.11 -11.69
C GLY A 192 15.63 -0.34 -12.83
N GLU A 193 14.91 0.60 -13.45
CA GLU A 193 15.45 1.47 -14.49
C GLU A 193 16.53 2.40 -13.91
N ALA A 194 16.24 3.07 -12.79
CA ALA A 194 17.20 3.94 -12.10
C ALA A 194 18.50 3.20 -11.72
N LEU A 195 18.37 1.93 -11.29
CA LEU A 195 19.51 1.06 -10.97
C LEU A 195 20.34 0.75 -12.23
N ILE A 196 19.71 0.43 -13.36
CA ILE A 196 20.41 0.14 -14.62
C ILE A 196 21.08 1.40 -15.20
N GLN A 197 20.42 2.55 -15.10
CA GLN A 197 20.97 3.84 -15.53
C GLN A 197 22.08 4.35 -14.60
N GLY A 198 22.26 3.70 -13.45
CA GLY A 198 23.25 4.07 -12.47
C GLY A 198 22.93 5.40 -11.81
N GLU A 199 21.65 5.73 -11.64
CA GLU A 199 21.18 6.86 -10.83
C GLU A 199 21.20 6.54 -9.33
N ILE A 200 20.97 5.25 -9.02
CA ILE A 200 21.12 4.65 -7.69
C ILE A 200 22.09 3.47 -7.76
N ASP A 201 22.70 3.14 -6.62
CA ASP A 201 23.63 2.00 -6.52
C ASP A 201 22.94 0.74 -6.00
N VAL A 202 21.83 0.92 -5.28
CA VAL A 202 20.98 -0.13 -4.74
C VAL A 202 19.51 0.24 -5.00
N ALA A 203 18.70 -0.71 -5.44
CA ALA A 203 17.24 -0.58 -5.43
C ALA A 203 16.67 -1.13 -4.11
N SER A 204 15.75 -0.40 -3.48
CA SER A 204 15.02 -0.81 -2.28
C SER A 204 13.55 -1.03 -2.61
N ILE A 205 13.20 -2.27 -2.92
CA ILE A 205 11.93 -2.60 -3.57
C ILE A 205 11.56 -4.07 -3.34
N ASN A 206 10.29 -4.41 -3.57
CA ASN A 206 9.85 -5.79 -3.58
C ASN A 206 10.35 -6.54 -4.84
N PRO A 207 10.83 -7.80 -4.71
CA PRO A 207 11.28 -8.60 -5.84
C PRO A 207 10.23 -8.90 -6.92
N LEU A 208 8.96 -8.74 -6.59
CA LEU A 208 7.84 -8.99 -7.51
C LEU A 208 7.53 -7.78 -8.41
N ALA A 209 8.29 -6.68 -8.31
CA ALA A 209 8.12 -5.54 -9.19
C ALA A 209 8.52 -5.84 -10.64
N GLY A 210 7.65 -5.47 -11.58
CA GLY A 210 7.91 -5.55 -13.02
C GLY A 210 9.22 -4.87 -13.41
N GLY A 211 9.53 -3.72 -12.79
CA GLY A 211 10.77 -2.99 -13.06
C GLY A 211 12.03 -3.76 -12.68
N MET A 212 11.96 -4.67 -11.70
CA MET A 212 13.09 -5.52 -11.35
C MET A 212 13.24 -6.69 -12.32
N PHE A 213 12.16 -7.27 -12.82
CA PHE A 213 12.24 -8.26 -13.91
C PHE A 213 12.81 -7.66 -15.19
N GLU A 214 12.44 -6.42 -15.51
CA GLU A 214 13.00 -5.67 -16.64
C GLU A 214 14.50 -5.42 -16.44
N ALA A 215 14.91 -4.91 -15.27
CA ALA A 215 16.31 -4.71 -14.94
C ALA A 215 17.14 -6.01 -15.04
N ASP A 216 16.61 -7.12 -14.51
CA ASP A 216 17.23 -8.43 -14.61
C ASP A 216 17.43 -8.87 -16.07
N SER A 217 16.43 -8.61 -16.93
CA SER A 217 16.51 -8.95 -18.35
C SER A 217 17.54 -8.14 -19.15
N LEU A 218 17.90 -6.93 -18.70
CA LEU A 218 18.81 -6.01 -19.40
C LEU A 218 20.28 -6.20 -19.03
N GLY A 219 20.58 -6.70 -17.84
CA GLY A 219 21.95 -6.87 -17.37
C GLY A 219 22.13 -7.73 -16.13
N GLY A 220 21.04 -8.33 -15.62
CA GLY A 220 21.02 -9.07 -14.37
C GLY A 220 20.96 -8.16 -13.13
N ILE A 221 20.27 -8.65 -12.11
CA ILE A 221 20.31 -8.08 -10.76
C ILE A 221 20.62 -9.17 -9.73
N ARG A 222 21.18 -8.75 -8.59
CA ARG A 222 21.38 -9.61 -7.44
C ARG A 222 20.80 -8.98 -6.19
N TRP A 223 20.09 -9.77 -5.40
CA TRP A 223 19.58 -9.38 -4.09
C TRP A 223 20.67 -9.56 -3.03
N LEU A 224 20.91 -8.51 -2.25
CA LEU A 224 21.79 -8.56 -1.09
C LEU A 224 21.12 -9.43 -0.01
N GLN A 225 21.90 -10.34 0.58
CA GLN A 225 21.37 -11.35 1.48
C GLN A 225 21.28 -10.81 2.91
N MET A 226 20.19 -11.15 3.59
CA MET A 226 19.98 -10.91 5.02
C MET A 226 19.71 -12.28 5.69
N PRO A 227 20.76 -13.02 6.11
CA PRO A 227 20.61 -14.34 6.69
C PRO A 227 19.71 -14.32 7.94
N SER A 228 18.79 -15.28 8.05
CA SER A 228 17.81 -15.31 9.15
C SER A 228 18.41 -15.72 10.50
N ASP A 229 19.63 -16.25 10.51
CA ASP A 229 20.35 -16.70 11.71
C ASP A 229 21.26 -15.62 12.32
N ASP A 230 21.33 -14.43 11.72
CA ASP A 230 22.10 -13.29 12.25
C ASP A 230 21.27 -12.46 13.24
N GLU A 231 21.08 -13.00 14.44
CA GLU A 231 20.23 -12.40 15.48
C GLU A 231 20.65 -10.97 15.86
N GLU A 232 21.96 -10.66 15.82
CA GLU A 232 22.48 -9.35 16.18
C GLU A 232 22.07 -8.29 15.16
N ARG A 233 22.23 -8.57 13.87
CA ARG A 233 21.84 -7.65 12.79
C ARG A 233 20.33 -7.51 12.69
N TRP A 234 19.58 -8.59 12.93
CA TRP A 234 18.12 -8.49 13.03
C TRP A 234 17.68 -7.64 14.20
N ALA A 235 18.37 -7.68 15.35
CA ALA A 235 18.08 -6.79 16.46
C ALA A 235 18.29 -5.31 16.07
N GLN A 236 19.37 -4.99 15.34
CA GLN A 236 19.63 -3.63 14.85
C GLN A 236 18.55 -3.15 13.86
N SER A 237 18.11 -4.03 12.95
CA SER A 237 16.98 -3.75 12.05
C SER A 237 15.69 -3.47 12.82
N ALA A 238 15.42 -4.25 13.88
CA ALA A 238 14.22 -4.13 14.70
C ALA A 238 14.19 -2.86 15.58
N GLU A 239 15.35 -2.24 15.89
CA GLU A 239 15.39 -0.93 16.54
C GLU A 239 14.75 0.17 15.69
N VAL A 240 14.78 0.02 14.36
CA VAL A 240 14.14 0.93 13.41
C VAL A 240 12.68 0.53 13.17
N ALA A 241 12.45 -0.76 12.88
CA ALA A 241 11.11 -1.27 12.56
C ALA A 241 10.91 -2.70 13.08
N ASP A 242 10.41 -2.82 14.30
CA ASP A 242 10.19 -4.11 14.98
C ASP A 242 9.20 -5.05 14.27
N TRP A 243 8.39 -4.51 13.36
CA TRP A 243 7.38 -5.25 12.59
C TRP A 243 7.88 -5.74 11.23
N PHE A 244 9.07 -5.32 10.78
CA PHE A 244 9.51 -5.54 9.41
C PHE A 244 9.77 -7.01 9.10
N PHE A 245 10.25 -7.79 10.08
CA PHE A 245 10.57 -9.22 9.94
C PHE A 245 10.07 -10.08 11.13
N SER A 246 8.88 -9.76 11.65
CA SER A 246 8.20 -10.49 12.74
C SER A 246 7.39 -11.69 12.28
#